data_AF-A0A702FAH5-F1
#
_entry.id   AF-A0A702FAH5-F1
#
_cell.length_a   1.000
_cell.length_b   1.000
_cell.length_c   1.000
_cell.angle_alpha   90.00
_cell.angle_beta   90.00
_cell.angle_gamma   90.00
#
_symmetry.space_group_name_H-M   'P 1'
#
loop_
_entity.id
_entity.type
_entity.pdbx_description
1 polymer ?
#
loop_
_entity_poly.entity_id
_entity_poly.type
_entity_poly.pdbx_seq_one_letter_code
_entity_poly.pdbx_strand_id
1 'polypeptide(L)'
;MTFDIDYDALRASVFKQHYVPAVESIGKIGRYWFGGTRQAASMVASLLRESGMSIILHNAPPRWEFVVYLTESDVDSDDLDEIALRRHELIEQGVAEQDLPL
;
A
#
# COMPACT_ATOMS: atom_id res chain seq x y z
N MET A 1 3.30 -0.78 27.66
CA MET A 1 4.02 0.31 26.96
C MET A 1 3.21 0.67 25.73
N THR A 2 2.43 1.73 25.81
CA THR A 2 1.82 2.36 24.63
C THR A 2 2.93 3.14 23.96
N PHE A 3 3.38 2.69 22.79
CA PHE A 3 4.22 3.51 21.93
C PHE A 3 3.35 4.65 21.44
N ASP A 4 3.57 5.85 21.97
CA ASP A 4 2.92 7.05 21.46
C ASP A 4 3.56 7.33 20.10
N ILE A 5 2.87 6.94 19.03
CA ILE A 5 3.34 7.19 17.68
C ILE A 5 3.13 8.68 17.44
N ASP A 6 4.21 9.40 17.20
CA ASP A 6 4.15 10.79 16.73
C ASP A 6 3.44 10.80 15.36
N TYR A 7 2.14 11.08 15.40
CA TYR A 7 1.26 11.06 14.25
C TYR A 7 1.69 12.07 13.19
N ASP A 8 2.18 13.24 13.61
CA ASP A 8 2.60 14.31 12.70
C ASP A 8 3.91 13.93 12.00
N ALA A 9 4.85 13.34 12.74
CA ALA A 9 6.08 12.81 12.16
C ALA A 9 5.80 11.67 11.17
N LEU A 10 4.89 10.74 11.53
CA LEU A 10 4.48 9.66 10.63
C LEU A 10 3.81 10.21 9.36
N ARG A 11 2.86 11.14 9.51
CA ARG A 11 2.14 11.77 8.40
C ARG A 11 3.10 12.49 7.46
N ALA A 12 4.03 13.27 7.99
CA ALA A 12 5.02 13.99 7.19
C ALA A 12 5.95 13.03 6.41
N SER A 13 6.40 11.96 7.07
CA SER A 13 7.24 10.92 6.43
C SER A 13 6.49 10.22 5.30
N VAL A 14 5.27 9.74 5.58
CA VAL A 14 4.44 9.02 4.59
C VAL A 14 4.06 9.93 3.43
N PHE A 15 3.67 11.17 3.70
CA PHE A 15 3.34 12.13 2.64
C PHE A 15 4.55 12.37 1.72
N LYS A 16 5.74 12.58 2.30
CA LYS A 16 6.96 12.85 1.53
C LYS A 16 7.39 11.67 0.66
N GLN A 17 7.22 10.43 1.14
CA GLN A 17 7.76 9.24 0.49
C GLN A 17 6.76 8.51 -0.41
N HIS A 18 5.47 8.50 -0.04
CA HIS A 18 4.50 7.59 -0.63
C HIS A 18 3.31 8.27 -1.32
N TYR A 19 2.99 9.53 -0.99
CA TYR A 19 1.78 10.16 -1.53
C TYR A 19 1.82 10.28 -3.07
N VAL A 20 2.87 10.90 -3.61
CA VAL A 20 3.00 11.07 -5.08
C VAL A 20 3.09 9.72 -5.80
N PRO A 21 3.94 8.76 -5.38
CA PRO A 21 3.96 7.42 -5.99
C PRO A 21 2.62 6.70 -5.94
N ALA A 22 1.88 6.82 -4.83
CA ALA A 22 0.57 6.18 -4.70
C ALA A 22 -0.46 6.78 -5.67
N VAL A 23 -0.52 8.11 -5.78
CA VAL A 23 -1.40 8.80 -6.74
C VAL A 23 -1.06 8.40 -8.18
N GLU A 24 0.23 8.37 -8.54
CA GLU A 24 0.65 7.98 -9.88
C GLU A 24 0.35 6.51 -10.19
N SER A 25 0.59 5.61 -9.25
CA SER A 25 0.33 4.18 -9.40
C SER A 25 -1.17 3.91 -9.56
N ILE A 26 -1.99 4.49 -8.69
CA ILE A 26 -3.45 4.37 -8.78
C ILE A 26 -3.95 4.94 -10.11
N GLY A 27 -3.43 6.08 -10.57
CA GLY A 27 -3.82 6.66 -11.85
C GLY A 27 -3.43 5.82 -13.07
N LYS A 28 -2.37 5.01 -12.98
CA LYS A 28 -1.88 4.16 -14.08
C LYS A 28 -2.52 2.77 -14.11
N ILE A 29 -2.62 2.13 -12.95
CA ILE A 29 -2.97 0.70 -12.82
C ILE A 29 -4.07 0.43 -11.79
N GLY A 30 -4.67 1.46 -11.21
CA GLY A 30 -5.80 1.35 -10.28
C GLY A 30 -5.43 0.99 -8.83
N ARG A 31 -4.15 0.70 -8.55
CA ARG A 31 -3.69 0.24 -7.23
C ARG A 31 -2.27 0.70 -6.88
N TYR A 32 -1.94 0.60 -5.59
CA TYR A 32 -0.61 0.88 -5.04
C TYR A 32 -0.28 -0.14 -3.94
N TRP A 33 0.85 -0.83 -4.11
CA TRP A 33 1.40 -1.78 -3.13
C TRP A 33 2.32 -1.07 -2.14
N PHE A 34 2.27 -1.49 -0.88
CA PHE A 34 3.01 -0.89 0.21
C PHE A 34 3.58 -1.95 1.15
N GLY A 35 4.91 -2.08 1.15
CA GLY A 35 5.68 -3.02 1.98
C GLY A 35 6.14 -2.46 3.33
N GLY A 36 5.27 -1.80 4.09
CA GLY A 36 5.61 -1.17 5.38
C GLY A 36 4.72 -1.57 6.54
N THR A 37 4.68 -0.72 7.59
CA THR A 37 3.84 -0.98 8.76
C THR A 37 2.37 -0.70 8.49
N ARG A 38 1.48 -1.36 9.26
CA ARG A 38 0.03 -1.12 9.19
C ARG A 38 -0.34 0.35 9.42
N GLN A 39 0.36 1.03 10.33
CA GLN A 39 0.10 2.44 10.63
C GLN A 39 0.47 3.33 9.44
N ALA A 40 1.59 3.06 8.78
CA ALA A 40 1.99 3.79 7.59
C ALA A 40 1.04 3.51 6.41
N ALA A 41 0.62 2.27 6.22
CA ALA A 41 -0.38 1.90 5.20
C ALA A 41 -1.73 2.61 5.44
N SER A 42 -2.18 2.64 6.69
CA SER A 42 -3.39 3.38 7.08
C SER A 42 -3.23 4.88 6.82
N MET A 43 -2.04 5.45 7.05
CA MET A 43 -1.75 6.84 6.77
C MET A 43 -1.77 7.15 5.27
N VAL A 44 -1.22 6.27 4.42
CA VAL A 44 -1.32 6.41 2.96
C VAL A 44 -2.79 6.45 2.53
N ALA A 45 -3.61 5.50 3.02
CA ALA A 45 -5.03 5.47 2.70
C ALA A 45 -5.77 6.73 3.18
N SER A 46 -5.45 7.25 4.36
CA SER A 46 -6.03 8.51 4.86
C SER A 46 -5.67 9.70 3.98
N LEU A 47 -4.40 9.86 3.61
CA LEU A 47 -3.94 10.96 2.74
C LEU A 47 -4.63 10.93 1.36
N LEU A 48 -4.81 9.74 0.78
CA LEU A 48 -5.50 9.60 -0.50
C LEU A 48 -6.99 9.93 -0.38
N ARG A 49 -7.66 9.53 0.71
CA ARG A 49 -9.05 9.92 0.98
C ARG A 49 -9.20 11.42 1.22
N GLU A 50 -8.25 12.05 1.92
CA GLU A 50 -8.19 13.51 2.09
C GLU A 50 -8.08 14.25 0.74
N SER A 51 -7.46 13.62 -0.26
CA SER A 51 -7.36 14.16 -1.63
C SER A 51 -8.65 13.98 -2.46
N GLY A 52 -9.67 13.31 -1.91
CA GLY A 52 -10.96 13.07 -2.56
C GLY A 52 -11.08 11.70 -3.24
N MET A 53 -10.11 10.79 -3.09
CA MET A 53 -10.19 9.44 -3.67
C MET A 53 -11.00 8.50 -2.80
N SER A 54 -11.91 7.73 -3.41
CA SER A 54 -12.63 6.63 -2.76
C SER A 54 -11.75 5.37 -2.77
N ILE A 55 -11.19 5.03 -1.62
CA ILE A 55 -10.09 4.07 -1.50
C ILE A 55 -10.41 2.93 -0.54
N ILE A 56 -10.12 1.70 -0.97
CA ILE A 56 -10.06 0.50 -0.15
C ILE A 56 -8.59 0.22 0.23
N LEU A 57 -8.37 -0.14 1.49
CA LEU A 57 -7.10 -0.65 1.99
C LEU A 57 -7.28 -2.14 2.29
N HIS A 58 -6.67 -2.99 1.47
CA HIS A 58 -6.62 -4.43 1.67
C HIS A 58 -5.30 -4.86 2.28
N ASN A 59 -5.35 -5.94 3.03
CA ASN A 59 -4.24 -6.48 3.78
C ASN A 59 -4.03 -7.93 3.34
N ALA A 60 -3.05 -8.13 2.47
CA ALA A 60 -2.84 -9.38 1.77
C ALA A 60 -1.82 -10.28 2.52
N PRO A 61 -2.15 -11.55 2.81
CA PRO A 61 -1.17 -12.54 3.30
C PRO A 61 -0.13 -12.87 2.21
N PRO A 62 1.03 -13.48 2.54
CA PRO A 62 1.45 -14.02 3.85
C PRO A 62 2.27 -13.06 4.71
N ARG A 63 2.76 -11.94 4.16
CA ARG A 63 3.60 -10.97 4.89
C ARG A 63 2.86 -9.76 5.44
N TRP A 64 1.53 -9.72 5.35
CA TRP A 64 0.73 -8.54 5.65
C TRP A 64 1.15 -7.36 4.78
N GLU A 65 1.28 -7.61 3.47
CA GLU A 65 1.48 -6.53 2.51
C GLU A 65 0.17 -5.75 2.36
N PHE A 66 0.29 -4.43 2.21
CA PHE A 66 -0.88 -3.57 2.10
C PHE A 66 -1.04 -3.12 0.66
N VAL A 67 -2.26 -3.22 0.15
CA VAL A 67 -2.59 -2.71 -1.18
C VAL A 67 -3.76 -1.73 -1.07
N VAL A 68 -3.61 -0.63 -1.78
CA VAL A 68 -4.55 0.49 -1.79
C VAL A 68 -5.10 0.62 -3.20
N TYR A 69 -6.42 0.57 -3.38
CA TYR A 69 -7.07 0.63 -4.69
C TYR A 69 -8.41 1.38 -4.63
N LEU A 70 -8.92 1.82 -5.78
CA LEU A 70 -10.18 2.56 -5.83
C LEU A 70 -11.37 1.65 -5.52
N THR A 71 -12.37 2.16 -4.81
CA THR A 71 -13.60 1.42 -4.49
C THR A 71 -14.37 0.99 -5.73
N GLU A 72 -14.27 1.75 -6.82
CA GLU A 72 -14.91 1.46 -8.10
C GLU A 72 -14.10 0.51 -9.00
N SER A 73 -12.92 0.08 -8.57
CA SER A 73 -12.13 -0.89 -9.32
C SER A 73 -12.73 -2.29 -9.20
N ASP A 74 -12.83 -2.99 -10.32
CA ASP A 74 -13.23 -4.40 -10.42
C ASP A 74 -12.06 -5.31 -10.02
N VAL A 75 -11.51 -5.08 -8.82
CA VAL A 75 -10.35 -5.81 -8.30
C VAL A 75 -10.86 -6.97 -7.45
N ASP A 76 -10.55 -8.18 -7.87
CA ASP A 76 -10.78 -9.39 -7.08
C ASP A 76 -9.75 -9.50 -5.95
N SER A 77 -10.21 -9.78 -4.73
CA SER A 77 -9.33 -9.97 -3.58
C SER A 77 -8.46 -11.22 -3.72
N ASP A 78 -8.96 -12.26 -4.39
CA ASP A 78 -8.21 -13.50 -4.57
C ASP A 78 -7.00 -13.25 -5.49
N ASP A 79 -7.18 -12.45 -6.55
CA ASP A 79 -6.08 -12.01 -7.43
C ASP A 79 -5.02 -11.21 -6.67
N LEU A 80 -5.44 -10.35 -5.73
CA LEU A 80 -4.51 -9.59 -4.90
C LEU A 80 -3.68 -10.51 -4.00
N ASP A 81 -4.30 -11.53 -3.42
CA ASP A 81 -3.62 -12.48 -2.54
C ASP A 81 -2.61 -13.34 -3.33
N GLU A 82 -2.94 -13.73 -4.58
CA GLU A 82 -1.98 -14.41 -5.47
C GLU A 82 -0.78 -13.52 -5.82
N ILE A 83 -1.02 -12.23 -6.13
CA ILE A 83 0.06 -11.27 -6.37
C ILE A 83 0.91 -11.12 -5.11
N ALA A 84 0.31 -10.98 -3.93
CA ALA A 84 1.04 -10.84 -2.68
C ALA A 84 1.92 -12.06 -2.36
N LEU A 85 1.42 -13.27 -2.63
CA LEU A 85 2.21 -14.49 -2.54
C LEU A 85 3.42 -14.44 -3.48
N ARG A 86 3.21 -14.04 -4.73
CA ARG A 86 4.30 -13.97 -5.71
C ARG A 86 5.34 -12.91 -5.35
N ARG A 87 4.90 -11.75 -4.87
CA ARG A 87 5.77 -10.68 -4.36
C ARG A 87 6.64 -11.19 -3.22
N HIS A 88 6.04 -11.91 -2.28
CA HIS A 88 6.74 -12.52 -1.16
C HIS A 88 7.86 -13.47 -1.62
N GLU A 89 7.57 -14.40 -2.53
CA GLU A 89 8.57 -15.34 -3.07
C GLU A 89 9.76 -14.62 -3.72
N LEU A 90 9.50 -13.55 -4.47
CA LEU A 90 10.55 -12.78 -5.17
C LEU A 90 11.40 -11.98 -4.18
N ILE A 91 10.80 -11.41 -3.13
CA ILE A 91 11.55 -10.75 -2.05
C ILE A 91 12.49 -11.74 -1.35
N GLU A 92 12.04 -12.97 -1.10
CA GLU A 92 12.88 -14.01 -0.51
C GLU A 92 14.05 -14.42 -1.43
N GLN A 93 13.91 -14.22 -2.73
CA GLN A 93 14.97 -14.41 -3.72
C GLN A 93 15.88 -13.17 -3.87
N GLY A 94 15.62 -12.09 -3.12
CA GLY A 94 16.41 -10.87 -3.15
C GLY A 94 16.07 -9.91 -4.30
N VAL A 95 14.91 -10.08 -4.93
CA VAL A 95 14.41 -9.14 -5.96
C VAL A 95 14.06 -7.80 -5.31
N ALA A 96 14.43 -6.71 -5.96
CA ALA A 96 14.15 -5.37 -5.47
C ALA A 96 12.66 -5.03 -5.58
N GLU A 97 12.14 -4.22 -4.66
CA GLU A 97 10.70 -3.91 -4.57
C GLU A 97 10.13 -3.31 -5.87
N GLN A 98 10.94 -2.53 -6.59
CA GLN A 98 10.57 -1.91 -7.87
C GLN A 98 10.36 -2.91 -9.02
N ASP A 99 10.89 -4.13 -8.90
CA ASP A 99 10.81 -5.19 -9.90
C ASP A 99 9.74 -6.23 -9.56
N LEU A 100 9.00 -6.01 -8.46
CA LEU A 100 7.91 -6.88 -8.03
C LEU A 100 6.63 -6.64 -8.85
N PRO A 101 5.78 -7.67 -9.02
CA PRO A 101 4.52 -7.53 -9.73
C PRO A 101 3.59 -6.54 -9.01
N LEU A 102 2.76 -5.84 -9.80
CA LEU A 102 1.82 -4.79 -9.38
C LEU A 102 0.37 -5.19 -9.65
#